data_AF-A0A9D1HDE2-F1
#
_entry.id   AF-A0A9D1HDE2-F1
#
_cell.length_a   1.000
_cell.length_b   1.000
_cell.length_c   1.000
_cell.angle_alpha   90.00
_cell.angle_beta   90.00
_cell.angle_gamma   90.00
#
_symmetry.space_group_name_H-M   'P 1'
#
loop_
_entity.id
_entity.type
_entity.pdbx_description
1 polymer ?
#
loop_
_entity_poly.entity_id
_entity_poly.type
_entity_poly.pdbx_seq_one_letter_code
_entity_poly.pdbx_strand_id
1 'polypeptide(L)'
;MKKKNRIVLCGIMTLIMAFVMAMPVSVSATEDGKVAKIGEIEYATLKDAVDNVGENQTIVVLRDSIGDGIVVPSGKNFTIDFNGHRYTVNQNLVGSTGTENNGFQLLKDSTITMKNGIINSDYALILIQNYSNLTLENMDLSSTKADYVLSNNNGNVNIIGDTSITAKDGAVAFDVCYYANYPSVRVNVNTEGVITGNIELSKSANRADEAQNCSLNISNITLNGKIMPDGDVNIPTTVTGGEFSNELSKDYLTNADVTATYVKDGTTVYLVGKTTIEEKMNSVTEGTFTITKAPEDFTIAAPKDGVTLVNESGLDIVVGSGAESVVVGNGKEYQKPETPSQPTTKPGDEQGTTGTEASGNSAKTGDDFNMAAVIAIMGIAAVAAAGTIVYGRRKRSN
;
A
#
# COMPACT_ATOMS: atom_id res chain seq x y z
N MET A 1 -0.74 4.03 47.11
CA MET A 1 -0.99 4.49 45.74
C MET A 1 0.32 4.95 45.11
N LYS A 2 0.91 4.15 44.22
CA LYS A 2 1.95 4.59 43.26
C LYS A 2 1.69 3.80 41.97
N LYS A 3 1.09 4.46 40.97
CA LYS A 3 0.85 3.90 39.63
C LYS A 3 2.22 3.73 38.96
N LYS A 4 2.66 2.48 38.75
CA LYS A 4 3.76 2.15 37.84
C LYS A 4 3.19 2.16 36.42
N ASN A 5 3.53 3.17 35.64
CA ASN A 5 3.30 3.17 34.20
C ASN A 5 4.20 2.10 33.58
N ARG A 6 3.61 0.97 33.20
CA ARG A 6 4.27 -0.02 32.35
C ARG A 6 4.01 0.42 30.92
N ILE A 7 4.99 1.07 30.31
CA ILE A 7 5.04 1.23 28.85
C ILE A 7 5.26 -0.18 28.30
N VAL A 8 4.19 -0.77 27.78
CA VAL A 8 4.25 -2.04 27.06
C VAL A 8 4.62 -1.68 25.62
N LEU A 9 5.89 -1.92 25.31
CA LEU A 9 6.45 -1.92 23.97
C LEU A 9 5.78 -3.05 23.19
N CYS A 10 4.75 -2.74 22.41
CA CYS A 10 4.04 -3.72 21.59
C CYS A 10 4.87 -3.96 20.33
N GLY A 11 5.53 -5.12 20.27
CA GLY A 11 6.32 -5.56 19.13
C GLY A 11 5.41 -5.89 17.95
N ILE A 12 5.19 -4.91 17.08
CA ILE A 12 4.77 -5.19 15.71
C ILE A 12 6.04 -5.63 14.99
N MET A 13 6.20 -6.95 14.88
CA MET A 13 7.23 -7.57 14.06
C MET A 13 6.84 -7.42 12.58
N THR A 14 6.86 -6.19 12.08
CA THR A 14 6.97 -5.93 10.64
C THR A 14 8.42 -6.22 10.28
N LEU A 15 8.64 -7.29 9.53
CA LEU A 15 9.91 -7.57 8.85
C LEU A 15 10.09 -6.55 7.71
N ILE A 16 10.11 -5.26 8.03
CA ILE A 16 10.66 -4.23 7.16
C ILE A 16 12.17 -4.41 7.30
N MET A 17 12.83 -4.72 6.19
CA MET A 17 14.28 -4.56 6.05
C MET A 17 14.64 -3.07 6.19
N ALA A 18 14.47 -2.51 7.39
CA ALA A 18 15.13 -1.29 7.81
C ALA A 18 16.55 -1.68 8.24
N PHE A 19 17.32 -2.26 7.31
CA PHE A 19 18.78 -2.24 7.39
C PHE A 19 19.27 -0.93 6.77
N VAL A 20 18.74 0.20 7.26
CA VAL A 20 19.49 1.46 7.20
C VAL A 20 20.54 1.32 8.30
N MET A 21 21.65 0.66 7.98
CA MET A 21 22.86 0.91 8.73
C MET A 21 23.12 2.41 8.58
N ALA A 22 22.87 3.17 9.63
CA ALA A 22 23.46 4.47 9.83
C ALA A 22 24.98 4.25 9.94
N MET A 23 25.63 3.99 8.81
CA MET A 23 27.06 4.17 8.70
C MET A 23 27.30 5.67 8.83
N PRO A 24 28.24 6.12 9.67
CA PRO A 24 28.67 7.50 9.60
C PRO A 24 29.19 7.71 8.19
N VAL A 25 28.48 8.51 7.39
CA VAL A 25 28.96 8.94 6.10
C VAL A 25 30.15 9.84 6.40
N SER A 26 31.34 9.26 6.49
CA SER A 26 32.58 10.00 6.34
C SER A 26 32.54 10.57 4.92
N VAL A 27 32.13 11.84 4.83
CA VAL A 27 32.21 12.65 3.61
C VAL A 27 33.69 12.76 3.27
N SER A 28 34.15 11.81 2.49
CA SER A 28 35.31 11.98 1.62
C SER A 28 34.87 12.95 0.54
N ALA A 29 35.20 14.23 0.70
CA ALA A 29 35.14 15.23 -0.35
C ALA A 29 36.13 14.85 -1.46
N THR A 30 35.74 13.93 -2.33
CA THR A 30 36.32 13.81 -3.66
C THR A 30 35.48 14.68 -4.58
N GLU A 31 35.99 15.89 -4.86
CA GLU A 31 35.64 16.60 -6.10
C GLU A 31 35.98 15.67 -7.27
N ASP A 32 34.95 15.25 -8.01
CA ASP A 32 34.89 15.16 -9.48
C ASP A 32 33.78 14.18 -9.91
N GLY A 33 32.52 14.55 -9.68
CA GLY A 33 31.38 13.74 -10.08
C GLY A 33 30.15 14.60 -10.33
N LYS A 34 29.63 14.54 -11.55
CA LYS A 34 28.37 15.18 -11.94
C LYS A 34 27.22 14.54 -11.16
N VAL A 35 26.26 15.36 -10.74
CA VAL A 35 25.13 14.92 -9.90
C VAL A 35 23.95 14.50 -10.74
N ALA A 36 23.75 15.14 -11.89
CA ALA A 36 22.60 14.87 -12.74
C ALA A 36 22.96 15.05 -14.21
N LYS A 37 22.12 14.53 -15.11
CA LYS A 37 22.24 14.76 -16.55
C LYS A 37 20.90 14.90 -17.24
N ILE A 38 20.90 15.53 -18.40
CA ILE A 38 19.78 15.61 -19.35
C ILE A 38 20.29 15.15 -20.71
N GLY A 39 19.83 13.99 -21.17
CA GLY A 39 20.46 13.32 -22.31
C GLY A 39 21.94 13.05 -22.02
N GLU A 40 22.82 13.63 -22.83
CA GLU A 40 24.29 13.53 -22.68
C GLU A 40 24.92 14.71 -21.93
N ILE A 41 24.15 15.75 -21.58
CA ILE A 41 24.67 16.93 -20.89
C ILE A 41 24.65 16.68 -19.39
N GLU A 42 25.81 16.73 -18.75
CA GLU A 42 25.97 16.48 -17.32
C GLU A 42 26.14 17.79 -16.52
N TYR A 43 25.56 17.81 -15.31
CA TYR A 43 25.49 18.97 -14.43
C TYR A 43 26.18 18.69 -13.10
N ALA A 44 26.84 19.71 -12.55
CA ALA A 44 27.54 19.60 -11.27
C ALA A 44 26.56 19.43 -10.10
N THR A 45 25.36 20.02 -10.19
CA THR A 45 24.32 19.93 -9.17
C THR A 45 22.97 19.55 -9.79
N LEU A 46 22.06 19.02 -8.96
CA LEU A 46 20.67 18.80 -9.38
C LEU A 46 19.97 20.14 -9.70
N LYS A 47 20.28 21.19 -8.93
CA LYS A 47 19.76 22.54 -9.18
C LYS A 47 20.12 23.05 -10.58
N ASP A 48 21.38 22.91 -10.99
CA ASP A 48 21.80 23.34 -12.34
C ASP A 48 21.06 22.57 -13.44
N ALA A 49 20.81 21.28 -13.25
CA ALA A 49 20.01 20.50 -14.18
C ALA A 49 18.56 21.01 -14.24
N VAL A 50 17.94 21.33 -13.10
CA VAL A 50 16.58 21.91 -13.03
C VAL A 50 16.53 23.28 -13.70
N ASP A 51 17.55 24.11 -13.54
CA ASP A 51 17.61 25.44 -14.17
C ASP A 51 17.70 25.35 -15.70
N ASN A 52 18.28 24.27 -16.23
CA ASN A 52 18.52 24.08 -17.68
C ASN A 52 17.54 23.09 -18.35
N VAL A 53 16.65 22.44 -17.61
CA VAL A 53 15.74 21.46 -18.20
C VAL A 53 14.74 22.12 -19.14
N GLY A 54 14.67 21.54 -20.35
CA GLY A 54 13.69 21.88 -21.36
C GLY A 54 12.35 21.18 -21.13
N GLU A 55 11.35 21.65 -21.84
CA GLU A 55 10.00 21.12 -21.80
C GLU A 55 9.96 19.60 -22.11
N ASN A 56 9.28 18.85 -21.25
CA ASN A 56 9.08 17.40 -21.28
C ASN A 56 10.37 16.56 -21.26
N GLN A 57 11.51 17.15 -20.87
CA GLN A 57 12.75 16.40 -20.71
C GLN A 57 12.80 15.63 -19.38
N THR A 58 13.76 14.71 -19.27
CA THR A 58 14.05 13.97 -18.04
C THR A 58 15.44 14.33 -17.55
N ILE A 59 15.51 14.75 -16.29
CA ILE A 59 16.74 14.81 -15.50
C ILE A 59 16.95 13.44 -14.88
N VAL A 60 18.13 12.85 -15.07
CA VAL A 60 18.53 11.60 -14.40
C VAL A 60 19.59 11.93 -13.36
N VAL A 61 19.33 11.59 -12.09
CA VAL A 61 20.30 11.71 -11.00
C VAL A 61 21.32 10.57 -11.11
N LEU A 62 22.59 10.90 -10.95
CA LEU A 62 23.71 9.98 -11.22
C LEU A 62 24.37 9.43 -9.95
N ARG A 63 24.12 10.07 -8.81
CA ARG A 63 24.67 9.68 -7.52
C ARG A 63 23.92 10.35 -6.38
N ASP A 64 24.08 9.78 -5.19
CA ASP A 64 23.68 10.43 -3.95
C ASP A 64 24.40 11.78 -3.81
N SER A 65 23.67 12.80 -3.37
CA SER A 65 24.21 14.15 -3.25
C SER A 65 23.56 14.94 -2.14
N ILE A 66 24.30 15.94 -1.65
CA ILE A 66 23.82 16.96 -0.73
C ILE A 66 23.81 18.27 -1.52
N GLY A 67 22.73 19.03 -1.45
CA GLY A 67 22.61 20.28 -2.20
C GLY A 67 21.61 21.25 -1.61
N ASP A 68 21.56 22.44 -2.21
CA ASP A 68 20.68 23.53 -1.80
C ASP A 68 19.22 23.20 -2.10
N GLY A 69 18.30 23.98 -1.53
CA GLY A 69 16.91 23.93 -1.92
C GLY A 69 16.71 24.30 -3.38
N ILE A 70 15.62 23.82 -3.99
CA ILE A 70 15.37 23.97 -5.42
C ILE A 70 14.01 24.65 -5.64
N VAL A 71 14.03 25.73 -6.42
CA VAL A 71 12.81 26.35 -6.95
C VAL A 71 12.59 25.87 -8.37
N VAL A 72 11.39 25.36 -8.66
CA VAL A 72 10.92 25.15 -10.02
C VAL A 72 10.04 26.33 -10.42
N PRO A 73 10.47 27.19 -11.37
CA PRO A 73 9.66 28.32 -11.84
C PRO A 73 8.32 27.88 -12.41
N SER A 74 7.38 28.83 -12.52
CA SER A 74 6.10 28.59 -13.18
C SER A 74 6.28 28.26 -14.66
N GLY A 75 5.40 27.42 -15.22
CA GLY A 75 5.41 27.09 -16.64
C GLY A 75 6.44 26.02 -17.01
N LYS A 76 6.78 25.10 -16.11
CA LYS A 76 7.80 24.06 -16.31
C LYS A 76 7.18 22.67 -16.30
N ASN A 77 7.40 21.88 -17.34
CA ASN A 77 6.97 20.49 -17.37
C ASN A 77 8.16 19.57 -17.64
N PHE A 78 8.50 18.69 -16.69
CA PHE A 78 9.63 17.76 -16.83
C PHE A 78 9.57 16.63 -15.79
N THR A 79 10.46 15.66 -15.94
CA THR A 79 10.65 14.55 -14.99
C THR A 79 12.03 14.64 -14.32
N ILE A 80 12.08 14.34 -13.03
CA ILE A 80 13.31 13.98 -12.30
C ILE A 80 13.24 12.49 -11.98
N ASP A 81 14.07 11.70 -12.64
CA ASP A 81 14.32 10.32 -12.28
C ASP A 81 15.53 10.27 -11.34
N PHE A 82 15.28 9.99 -10.07
CA PHE A 82 16.34 9.87 -9.07
C PHE A 82 17.14 8.58 -9.24
N ASN A 83 16.69 7.62 -10.07
CA ASN A 83 17.44 6.43 -10.47
C ASN A 83 18.05 5.65 -9.27
N GLY A 84 17.30 5.55 -8.18
CA GLY A 84 17.68 4.90 -6.93
C GLY A 84 18.56 5.76 -6.00
N HIS A 85 18.86 7.00 -6.35
CA HIS A 85 19.75 7.88 -5.58
C HIS A 85 19.01 8.79 -4.60
N ARG A 86 19.77 9.28 -3.62
CA ARG A 86 19.32 10.23 -2.60
C ARG A 86 19.73 11.67 -2.92
N TYR A 87 18.81 12.60 -2.72
CA TYR A 87 19.10 14.03 -2.61
C TYR A 87 18.80 14.53 -1.20
N THR A 88 19.85 14.92 -0.47
CA THR A 88 19.72 15.50 0.86
C THR A 88 19.78 17.02 0.78
N VAL A 89 18.68 17.69 1.13
CA VAL A 89 18.61 19.15 1.14
C VAL A 89 19.34 19.68 2.37
N ASN A 90 20.33 20.55 2.12
CA ASN A 90 21.13 21.21 3.15
C ASN A 90 20.39 22.43 3.75
N GLN A 91 21.11 23.25 4.53
CA GLN A 91 20.56 24.44 5.21
C GLN A 91 20.27 25.64 4.29
N ASN A 92 20.71 25.62 3.03
CA ASN A 92 20.44 26.68 2.06
C ASN A 92 19.06 26.44 1.44
N LEU A 93 18.01 26.74 2.22
CA LEU A 93 16.63 26.51 1.85
C LEU A 93 16.10 27.55 0.85
N VAL A 94 14.94 27.27 0.26
CA VAL A 94 14.26 28.15 -0.70
C VAL A 94 12.89 28.57 -0.18
N GLY A 95 12.30 29.58 -0.82
CA GLY A 95 10.97 30.09 -0.49
C GLY A 95 10.82 31.54 -0.88
N SER A 96 9.73 32.17 -0.43
CA SER A 96 9.57 33.61 -0.55
C SER A 96 10.65 34.33 0.27
N THR A 97 11.06 35.51 -0.20
CA THR A 97 12.09 36.32 0.45
C THR A 97 11.76 36.58 1.93
N GLY A 98 12.65 36.15 2.83
CA GLY A 98 12.49 36.31 4.28
C GLY A 98 11.76 35.15 4.97
N THR A 99 11.31 34.13 4.24
CA THR A 99 10.68 32.92 4.77
C THR A 99 11.19 31.65 4.06
N GLU A 100 12.46 31.64 3.65
CA GLU A 100 13.09 30.52 2.96
C GLU A 100 13.26 29.31 3.89
N ASN A 101 12.21 28.49 3.98
CA ASN A 101 12.12 27.35 4.88
C ASN A 101 11.86 26.02 4.15
N ASN A 102 11.85 26.04 2.82
CA ASN A 102 11.43 24.91 1.99
C ASN A 102 12.64 24.18 1.41
N GLY A 103 12.54 22.86 1.30
CA GLY A 103 13.53 22.08 0.54
C GLY A 103 13.33 22.23 -0.97
N PHE A 104 12.08 22.08 -1.42
CA PHE A 104 11.66 22.34 -2.79
C PHE A 104 10.48 23.33 -2.80
N GLN A 105 10.47 24.23 -3.78
CA GLN A 105 9.32 25.09 -4.07
C GLN A 105 8.91 24.90 -5.53
N LEU A 106 7.79 24.23 -5.75
CA LEU A 106 7.26 23.95 -7.09
C LEU A 106 6.18 24.97 -7.42
N LEU A 107 6.45 25.91 -8.33
CA LEU A 107 5.51 26.98 -8.66
C LEU A 107 4.45 26.51 -9.68
N LYS A 108 3.31 27.21 -9.69
CA LYS A 108 2.13 26.87 -10.50
C LYS A 108 2.39 26.82 -12.00
N ASP A 109 1.39 26.33 -12.73
CA ASP A 109 1.44 26.18 -14.19
C ASP A 109 2.55 25.22 -14.65
N SER A 110 2.96 24.32 -13.75
CA SER A 110 4.00 23.32 -13.94
C SER A 110 3.44 21.91 -13.73
N THR A 111 4.03 20.93 -14.39
CA THR A 111 3.70 19.49 -14.30
C THR A 111 4.98 18.70 -14.11
N ILE A 112 5.20 18.28 -12.87
CA ILE A 112 6.47 17.67 -12.44
C ILE A 112 6.23 16.22 -12.05
N THR A 113 7.09 15.33 -12.55
CA THR A 113 7.19 13.97 -12.04
C THR A 113 8.51 13.79 -11.31
N MET A 114 8.49 13.31 -10.08
CA MET A 114 9.66 12.88 -9.33
C MET A 114 9.53 11.38 -9.07
N LYS A 115 10.54 10.60 -9.45
CA LYS A 115 10.45 9.15 -9.33
C LYS A 115 11.74 8.44 -8.94
N ASN A 116 11.59 7.24 -8.39
CA ASN A 116 12.64 6.27 -8.11
C ASN A 116 13.77 6.83 -7.23
N GLY A 117 13.49 7.34 -6.04
CA GLY A 117 14.58 7.73 -5.16
C GLY A 117 14.15 8.41 -3.88
N ILE A 118 15.12 9.07 -3.25
CA ILE A 118 14.99 9.53 -1.87
C ILE A 118 15.22 11.03 -1.83
N ILE A 119 14.33 11.78 -1.16
CA ILE A 119 14.58 13.18 -0.81
C ILE A 119 14.47 13.29 0.70
N ASN A 120 15.51 13.82 1.34
CA ASN A 120 15.48 14.05 2.77
C ASN A 120 16.10 15.38 3.20
N SER A 121 15.78 15.85 4.40
CA SER A 121 16.41 17.03 4.99
C SER A 121 16.41 16.98 6.52
N ASP A 122 17.45 17.55 7.13
CA ASP A 122 17.50 17.84 8.57
C ASP A 122 17.25 19.31 8.90
N TYR A 123 16.83 20.10 7.90
CA TYR A 123 16.72 21.56 8.01
C TYR A 123 15.36 22.08 7.55
N ALA A 124 14.81 21.55 6.45
CA ALA A 124 13.59 22.07 5.84
C ALA A 124 12.38 21.94 6.78
N LEU A 125 11.66 23.05 7.00
CA LEU A 125 10.40 23.07 7.75
C LEU A 125 9.22 22.62 6.89
N ILE A 126 9.37 22.75 5.57
CA ILE A 126 8.54 22.07 4.56
C ILE A 126 9.49 21.38 3.58
N LEU A 127 9.45 20.05 3.45
CA LEU A 127 10.40 19.40 2.52
C LEU A 127 10.05 19.74 1.06
N ILE A 128 8.79 19.62 0.68
CA ILE A 128 8.28 20.04 -0.63
C ILE A 128 7.05 20.93 -0.46
N GLN A 129 7.17 22.19 -0.86
CA GLN A 129 6.04 23.09 -1.05
C GLN A 129 5.59 23.02 -2.51
N ASN A 130 4.40 22.47 -2.75
CA ASN A 130 3.83 22.25 -4.06
C ASN A 130 2.70 23.24 -4.38
N TYR A 131 2.86 23.97 -5.49
CA TYR A 131 1.80 24.74 -6.15
C TYR A 131 1.56 24.24 -7.59
N SER A 132 2.08 23.08 -7.97
CA SER A 132 2.09 22.53 -9.33
C SER A 132 1.21 21.27 -9.43
N ASN A 133 1.05 20.74 -10.65
CA ASN A 133 0.72 19.32 -10.79
C ASN A 133 1.96 18.50 -10.46
N LEU A 134 1.82 17.50 -9.60
CA LEU A 134 2.94 16.70 -9.09
C LEU A 134 2.60 15.20 -9.17
N THR A 135 3.53 14.39 -9.66
CA THR A 135 3.49 12.94 -9.49
C THR A 135 4.72 12.49 -8.74
N LEU A 136 4.51 11.78 -7.63
CA LEU A 136 5.54 11.08 -6.86
C LEU A 136 5.36 9.57 -7.13
N GLU A 137 6.38 8.94 -7.71
CA GLU A 137 6.35 7.52 -8.08
C GLU A 137 7.59 6.81 -7.53
N ASN A 138 7.40 5.85 -6.60
CA ASN A 138 8.50 5.15 -5.93
C ASN A 138 9.49 6.11 -5.23
N MET A 139 8.96 7.09 -4.50
CA MET A 139 9.75 8.07 -3.76
C MET A 139 9.75 7.79 -2.26
N ASP A 140 10.88 8.02 -1.59
CA ASP A 140 10.95 8.07 -0.12
C ASP A 140 11.25 9.50 0.33
N LEU A 141 10.28 10.13 0.99
CA LEU A 141 10.35 11.51 1.44
C LEU A 141 10.41 11.57 2.97
N SER A 142 11.40 12.27 3.52
CA SER A 142 11.49 12.46 4.97
C SER A 142 12.15 13.77 5.38
N SER A 143 11.69 14.37 6.49
CA SER A 143 12.42 15.46 7.13
C SER A 143 12.31 15.38 8.64
N THR A 144 13.44 15.54 9.33
CA THR A 144 13.49 15.51 10.79
C THR A 144 13.04 16.83 11.43
N LYS A 145 12.90 17.89 10.62
CA LYS A 145 12.43 19.21 11.07
C LYS A 145 11.07 19.60 10.56
N ALA A 146 10.62 19.03 9.46
CA ALA A 146 9.42 19.49 8.79
C ALA A 146 8.18 19.40 9.68
N ASP A 147 7.36 20.45 9.64
CA ASP A 147 5.97 20.39 10.11
C ASP A 147 5.08 19.78 9.02
N TYR A 148 5.46 19.95 7.75
CA TYR A 148 4.84 19.34 6.58
C TYR A 148 5.92 18.71 5.68
N VAL A 149 5.91 17.39 5.47
CA VAL A 149 6.85 16.80 4.51
C VAL A 149 6.46 17.21 3.08
N LEU A 150 5.17 17.10 2.73
CA LEU A 150 4.65 17.56 1.44
C LEU A 150 3.45 18.48 1.64
N SER A 151 3.61 19.78 1.41
CA SER A 151 2.49 20.73 1.43
C SER A 151 1.97 21.00 0.03
N ASN A 152 0.70 20.66 -0.23
CA ASN A 152 -0.01 20.78 -1.50
C ASN A 152 -1.03 21.91 -1.43
N ASN A 153 -0.73 23.00 -2.13
CA ASN A 153 -1.53 24.22 -2.11
C ASN A 153 -2.20 24.53 -3.45
N ASN A 154 -1.91 23.74 -4.49
CA ASN A 154 -2.52 23.84 -5.81
C ASN A 154 -2.25 22.59 -6.66
N GLY A 155 -3.09 22.37 -7.67
CA GLY A 155 -2.85 21.40 -8.74
C GLY A 155 -3.32 19.98 -8.40
N ASN A 156 -3.04 19.06 -9.32
CA ASN A 156 -3.33 17.64 -9.15
C ASN A 156 -2.06 16.89 -8.71
N VAL A 157 -2.16 16.15 -7.62
CA VAL A 157 -1.06 15.42 -6.97
C VAL A 157 -1.36 13.94 -7.00
N ASN A 158 -0.42 13.14 -7.50
CA ASN A 158 -0.51 11.69 -7.50
C ASN A 158 0.64 11.11 -6.65
N ILE A 159 0.28 10.32 -5.64
CA ILE A 159 1.23 9.58 -4.79
C ILE A 159 1.04 8.10 -5.12
N ILE A 160 1.98 7.53 -5.87
CA ILE A 160 1.82 6.21 -6.50
C ILE A 160 3.05 5.32 -6.36
N GLY A 161 2.89 4.05 -6.72
CA GLY A 161 3.96 3.05 -6.66
C GLY A 161 4.33 2.74 -5.20
N ASP A 162 5.62 2.57 -4.93
CA ASP A 162 6.15 2.35 -3.57
C ASP A 162 6.57 3.68 -2.90
N THR A 163 5.72 4.70 -2.99
CA THR A 163 6.01 6.03 -2.42
C THR A 163 5.72 6.06 -0.93
N SER A 164 6.75 6.32 -0.14
CA SER A 164 6.66 6.51 1.31
C SER A 164 6.91 7.97 1.70
N ILE A 165 6.18 8.45 2.70
CA ILE A 165 6.35 9.80 3.26
C ILE A 165 6.41 9.66 4.78
N THR A 166 7.54 10.06 5.35
CA THR A 166 7.82 9.92 6.78
C THR A 166 7.99 11.29 7.44
N ALA A 167 6.97 11.72 8.16
CA ALA A 167 7.02 12.89 9.02
C ALA A 167 7.55 12.54 10.42
N LYS A 168 8.08 13.54 11.12
CA LYS A 168 8.38 13.43 12.56
C LYS A 168 7.08 13.23 13.36
N ASP A 169 7.21 12.68 14.57
CA ASP A 169 6.07 12.43 15.46
C ASP A 169 5.15 13.66 15.62
N GLY A 170 3.86 13.47 15.35
CA GLY A 170 2.83 14.51 15.47
C GLY A 170 2.76 15.50 14.30
N ALA A 171 3.69 15.47 13.35
CA ALA A 171 3.69 16.33 12.18
C ALA A 171 2.83 15.77 11.03
N VAL A 172 2.73 16.55 9.97
CA VAL A 172 1.92 16.27 8.78
C VAL A 172 2.79 15.63 7.71
N ALA A 173 2.40 14.44 7.25
CA ALA A 173 3.04 13.78 6.12
C ALA A 173 2.74 14.56 4.83
N PHE A 174 1.45 14.82 4.59
CA PHE A 174 1.04 15.75 3.55
C PHE A 174 -0.31 16.41 3.87
N ASP A 175 -0.56 17.57 3.29
CA ASP A 175 -1.84 18.26 3.40
C ASP A 175 -2.60 18.30 2.06
N VAL A 176 -3.87 18.68 2.15
CA VAL A 176 -4.70 19.18 1.06
C VAL A 176 -5.16 20.57 1.47
N CYS A 177 -4.41 21.60 1.08
CA CYS A 177 -4.67 22.98 1.50
C CYS A 177 -5.29 23.80 0.37
N TYR A 178 -6.56 24.22 0.51
CA TYR A 178 -7.19 25.14 -0.43
C TYR A 178 -6.70 26.58 -0.20
N TYR A 179 -5.55 26.87 -0.79
CA TYR A 179 -4.73 28.00 -0.38
C TYR A 179 -4.97 29.28 -1.19
N ALA A 180 -5.07 30.41 -0.49
CA ALA A 180 -5.11 31.77 -1.02
C ALA A 180 -6.04 31.92 -2.24
N ASN A 181 -5.48 32.26 -3.41
CA ASN A 181 -6.23 32.43 -4.66
C ASN A 181 -5.95 31.30 -5.66
N TYR A 182 -5.36 30.18 -5.21
CA TYR A 182 -5.12 29.03 -6.08
C TYR A 182 -6.44 28.32 -6.41
N PRO A 183 -6.64 27.92 -7.68
CA PRO A 183 -7.94 27.48 -8.17
C PRO A 183 -8.42 26.16 -7.56
N SER A 184 -7.54 25.20 -7.30
CA SER A 184 -7.91 23.86 -6.84
C SER A 184 -6.71 23.12 -6.27
N VAL A 185 -6.97 22.14 -5.39
CA VAL A 185 -5.98 21.14 -4.99
C VAL A 185 -6.64 19.76 -4.93
N ARG A 186 -6.11 18.79 -5.66
CA ARG A 186 -6.61 17.41 -5.66
C ARG A 186 -5.46 16.47 -5.41
N VAL A 187 -5.58 15.64 -4.37
CA VAL A 187 -4.56 14.64 -4.03
C VAL A 187 -5.16 13.26 -4.23
N ASN A 188 -4.51 12.45 -5.06
CA ASN A 188 -4.87 11.06 -5.34
C ASN A 188 -3.76 10.15 -4.81
N VAL A 189 -4.12 9.21 -3.94
CA VAL A 189 -3.19 8.29 -3.29
C VAL A 189 -3.52 6.87 -3.71
N ASN A 190 -2.53 6.20 -4.29
CA ASN A 190 -2.59 4.79 -4.64
C ASN A 190 -1.18 4.21 -4.55
N THR A 191 -0.72 4.01 -3.32
CA THR A 191 0.65 3.61 -3.05
C THR A 191 0.71 2.39 -2.14
N GLU A 192 1.69 1.53 -2.41
CA GLU A 192 2.08 0.41 -1.54
C GLU A 192 3.04 0.85 -0.43
N GLY A 193 3.60 2.06 -0.55
CA GLY A 193 4.47 2.64 0.45
C GLY A 193 3.72 3.05 1.73
N VAL A 194 4.49 3.44 2.74
CA VAL A 194 3.95 3.80 4.05
C VAL A 194 3.96 5.31 4.24
N ILE A 195 2.81 5.84 4.63
CA ILE A 195 2.65 7.24 5.02
C ILE A 195 2.63 7.31 6.54
N THR A 196 3.65 7.92 7.12
CA THR A 196 3.78 8.13 8.58
C THR A 196 3.67 9.62 8.89
N GLY A 197 2.67 9.98 9.69
CA GLY A 197 2.27 11.37 9.95
C GLY A 197 0.81 11.61 9.59
N ASN A 198 0.29 12.76 10.01
CA ASN A 198 -1.11 13.12 9.73
C ASN A 198 -1.29 13.52 8.25
N ILE A 199 -2.50 13.35 7.74
CA ILE A 199 -2.98 13.98 6.52
C ILE A 199 -3.88 15.14 6.94
N GLU A 200 -3.48 16.37 6.66
CA GLU A 200 -4.25 17.56 7.04
C GLU A 200 -5.16 18.01 5.89
N LEU A 201 -6.40 18.38 6.21
CA LEU A 201 -7.32 19.03 5.28
C LEU A 201 -7.51 20.46 5.76
N SER A 202 -7.19 21.45 4.94
CA SER A 202 -7.25 22.85 5.38
C SER A 202 -7.62 23.79 4.24
N LYS A 203 -7.96 25.03 4.57
CA LYS A 203 -8.27 26.07 3.60
C LYS A 203 -7.92 27.45 4.12
N SER A 204 -7.66 28.37 3.20
CA SER A 204 -7.59 29.80 3.53
C SER A 204 -8.97 30.34 3.90
N ALA A 205 -9.04 31.26 4.86
CA ALA A 205 -10.29 31.79 5.40
C ALA A 205 -11.21 32.45 4.35
N ASN A 206 -10.64 32.94 3.24
CA ASN A 206 -11.37 33.53 2.12
C ASN A 206 -11.97 32.50 1.14
N ARG A 207 -11.91 31.20 1.46
CA ARG A 207 -12.38 30.11 0.59
C ARG A 207 -13.57 29.35 1.22
N ALA A 208 -14.61 29.15 0.42
CA ALA A 208 -15.85 28.48 0.86
C ALA A 208 -16.41 27.48 -0.18
N ASP A 209 -15.75 27.36 -1.33
CA ASP A 209 -16.09 26.48 -2.44
C ASP A 209 -15.15 25.27 -2.52
N GLU A 210 -14.61 24.82 -1.37
CA GLU A 210 -13.70 23.67 -1.30
C GLU A 210 -14.34 22.37 -1.81
N ALA A 211 -15.65 22.21 -1.63
CA ALA A 211 -16.39 21.01 -2.03
C ALA A 211 -16.40 20.78 -3.55
N GLN A 212 -16.22 21.83 -4.37
CA GLN A 212 -16.17 21.72 -5.82
C GLN A 212 -14.73 21.64 -6.35
N ASN A 213 -13.81 22.31 -5.66
CA ASN A 213 -12.47 22.57 -6.17
C ASN A 213 -11.39 21.66 -5.58
N CYS A 214 -11.65 21.05 -4.43
CA CYS A 214 -10.67 20.22 -3.74
C CYS A 214 -11.12 18.78 -3.64
N SER A 215 -10.16 17.86 -3.47
CA SER A 215 -10.48 16.48 -3.06
C SER A 215 -9.26 15.75 -2.53
N LEU A 216 -9.51 14.81 -1.61
CA LEU A 216 -8.59 13.74 -1.25
C LEU A 216 -9.21 12.40 -1.69
N ASN A 217 -8.55 11.70 -2.59
CA ASN A 217 -8.98 10.40 -3.09
C ASN A 217 -7.94 9.34 -2.72
N ILE A 218 -8.32 8.33 -1.95
CA ILE A 218 -7.43 7.26 -1.50
C ILE A 218 -7.96 5.93 -2.01
N SER A 219 -7.21 5.33 -2.94
CA SER A 219 -7.48 4.00 -3.49
C SER A 219 -6.68 2.91 -2.78
N ASN A 220 -5.45 3.21 -2.36
CA ASN A 220 -4.62 2.35 -1.51
C ASN A 220 -3.61 3.19 -0.74
N ILE A 221 -3.36 2.85 0.52
CA ILE A 221 -2.39 3.49 1.41
C ILE A 221 -2.14 2.58 2.62
N THR A 222 -0.94 2.62 3.19
CA THR A 222 -0.73 2.28 4.61
C THR A 222 -0.51 3.57 5.41
N LEU A 223 -1.49 3.98 6.21
CA LEU A 223 -1.44 5.23 6.98
C LEU A 223 -1.18 4.98 8.47
N ASN A 224 0.01 5.39 8.92
CA ASN A 224 0.38 5.52 10.33
C ASN A 224 0.16 6.98 10.77
N GLY A 225 -1.10 7.34 10.94
CA GLY A 225 -1.53 8.71 11.21
C GLY A 225 -3.04 8.88 11.17
N LYS A 226 -3.49 10.13 11.15
CA LYS A 226 -4.92 10.49 11.07
C LYS A 226 -5.17 11.37 9.86
N ILE A 227 -6.37 11.27 9.29
CA ILE A 227 -6.91 12.31 8.42
C ILE A 227 -7.56 13.36 9.32
N MET A 228 -7.09 14.61 9.24
CA MET A 228 -7.39 15.67 10.18
C MET A 228 -7.90 16.93 9.47
N PRO A 229 -9.20 17.21 9.53
CA PRO A 229 -9.74 18.53 9.22
C PRO A 229 -9.19 19.60 10.18
N ASP A 230 -8.62 20.67 9.64
CA ASP A 230 -8.26 21.88 10.39
C ASP A 230 -9.43 22.88 10.35
N GLY A 231 -10.22 22.90 11.43
CA GLY A 231 -11.38 23.77 11.57
C GLY A 231 -12.60 23.32 10.75
N ASP A 232 -13.40 24.30 10.33
CA ASP A 232 -14.61 24.08 9.52
C ASP A 232 -14.22 23.97 8.04
N VAL A 233 -13.84 22.77 7.63
CA VAL A 233 -13.39 22.46 6.27
C VAL A 233 -14.14 21.25 5.72
N ASN A 234 -14.71 21.41 4.52
CA ASN A 234 -15.48 20.36 3.84
C ASN A 234 -14.81 19.95 2.53
N ILE A 235 -13.57 19.46 2.61
CA ILE A 235 -12.88 18.88 1.46
C ILE A 235 -13.41 17.47 1.23
N PRO A 236 -14.01 17.16 0.07
CA PRO A 236 -14.49 15.83 -0.26
C PRO A 236 -13.36 14.82 -0.15
N THR A 237 -13.56 13.83 0.71
CA THR A 237 -12.57 12.79 0.99
C THR A 237 -13.21 11.44 0.72
N THR A 238 -12.60 10.64 -0.15
CA THR A 238 -13.07 9.30 -0.51
C THR A 238 -11.97 8.28 -0.23
N VAL A 239 -12.30 7.22 0.51
CA VAL A 239 -11.41 6.09 0.78
C VAL A 239 -12.07 4.82 0.28
N THR A 240 -11.43 4.13 -0.66
CA THR A 240 -11.90 2.85 -1.21
C THR A 240 -10.95 1.68 -0.92
N GLY A 241 -9.73 1.95 -0.47
CA GLY A 241 -8.77 0.94 -0.04
C GLY A 241 -7.71 1.46 0.90
N GLY A 242 -7.01 0.55 1.57
CA GLY A 242 -5.86 0.84 2.45
C GLY A 242 -5.99 0.35 3.88
N GLU A 243 -4.85 0.36 4.58
CA GLU A 243 -4.65 0.03 5.99
C GLU A 243 -4.44 1.31 6.81
N PHE A 244 -5.16 1.45 7.92
CA PHE A 244 -5.16 2.66 8.75
C PHE A 244 -4.93 2.31 10.23
N SER A 245 -4.03 3.04 10.88
CA SER A 245 -3.74 2.90 12.31
C SER A 245 -4.80 3.53 13.23
N ASN A 246 -5.75 4.28 12.66
CA ASN A 246 -6.80 4.99 13.40
C ASN A 246 -8.15 4.83 12.69
N GLU A 247 -9.23 4.95 13.47
CA GLU A 247 -10.59 4.92 12.93
C GLU A 247 -10.81 6.07 11.95
N LEU A 248 -11.50 5.79 10.84
CA LEU A 248 -11.87 6.77 9.84
C LEU A 248 -13.27 7.32 10.08
N SER A 249 -13.50 8.57 9.69
CA SER A 249 -14.87 9.10 9.61
C SER A 249 -15.72 8.26 8.65
N LYS A 250 -16.97 8.01 9.02
CA LYS A 250 -17.93 7.28 8.16
C LYS A 250 -18.17 7.97 6.83
N ASP A 251 -18.09 9.31 6.82
CA ASP A 251 -18.29 10.11 5.62
C ASP A 251 -17.25 9.77 4.53
N TYR A 252 -16.02 9.44 4.94
CA TYR A 252 -14.93 9.06 4.03
C TYR A 252 -15.14 7.67 3.41
N LEU A 253 -15.96 6.83 4.05
CA LEU A 253 -16.17 5.41 3.71
C LEU A 253 -17.45 5.17 2.91
N THR A 254 -18.13 6.23 2.47
CA THR A 254 -19.39 6.13 1.70
C THR A 254 -19.20 5.21 0.48
N ASN A 255 -18.10 5.39 -0.26
CA ASN A 255 -17.80 4.64 -1.49
C ASN A 255 -16.94 3.39 -1.26
N ALA A 256 -16.61 3.04 0.00
CA ALA A 256 -15.91 1.79 0.29
C ALA A 256 -16.88 0.62 0.14
N ASP A 257 -16.56 -0.38 -0.69
CA ASP A 257 -17.43 -1.56 -0.84
C ASP A 257 -17.46 -2.40 0.44
N VAL A 258 -16.28 -2.68 1.00
CA VAL A 258 -16.11 -3.49 2.20
C VAL A 258 -15.15 -2.79 3.16
N THR A 259 -15.44 -2.91 4.46
CA THR A 259 -14.54 -2.48 5.53
C THR A 259 -14.42 -3.59 6.57
N ALA A 260 -13.28 -3.64 7.23
CA ALA A 260 -13.04 -4.55 8.33
C ALA A 260 -12.15 -3.91 9.39
N THR A 261 -12.10 -4.54 10.56
CA THR A 261 -11.05 -4.31 11.55
C THR A 261 -10.21 -5.57 11.68
N TYR A 262 -8.93 -5.41 11.98
CA TYR A 262 -8.03 -6.47 12.42
C TYR A 262 -7.53 -6.15 13.82
N VAL A 263 -7.71 -7.08 14.75
CA VAL A 263 -7.31 -6.91 16.15
C VAL A 263 -6.32 -7.99 16.54
N LYS A 264 -5.17 -7.56 17.09
CA LYS A 264 -4.16 -8.42 17.69
C LYS A 264 -3.51 -7.72 18.88
N ASP A 265 -3.38 -8.43 20.00
CA ASP A 265 -2.73 -7.94 21.23
C ASP A 265 -3.26 -6.57 21.71
N GLY A 266 -4.57 -6.33 21.55
CA GLY A 266 -5.23 -5.08 21.90
C GLY A 266 -4.96 -3.91 20.94
N THR A 267 -4.23 -4.14 19.85
CA THR A 267 -4.04 -3.18 18.77
C THR A 267 -5.09 -3.40 17.69
N THR A 268 -5.76 -2.33 17.28
CA THR A 268 -6.75 -2.35 16.20
C THR A 268 -6.17 -1.68 14.96
N VAL A 269 -6.33 -2.34 13.82
CA VAL A 269 -6.06 -1.83 12.49
C VAL A 269 -7.37 -1.76 11.73
N TYR A 270 -7.59 -0.68 10.99
CA TYR A 270 -8.79 -0.47 10.18
C TYR A 270 -8.45 -0.72 8.71
N LEU A 271 -9.24 -1.55 8.06
CA LEU A 271 -8.99 -2.05 6.71
C LEU A 271 -10.14 -1.65 5.80
N VAL A 272 -9.81 -1.12 4.63
CA VAL A 272 -10.79 -0.72 3.60
C VAL A 272 -10.46 -1.47 2.31
N GLY A 273 -11.48 -1.98 1.63
CA GLY A 273 -11.34 -2.67 0.36
C GLY A 273 -10.98 -4.16 0.51
N LYS A 274 -11.52 -4.98 -0.41
CA LYS A 274 -11.41 -6.44 -0.35
C LYS A 274 -9.95 -6.90 -0.44
N THR A 275 -9.19 -6.37 -1.40
CA THR A 275 -7.78 -6.70 -1.62
C THR A 275 -6.95 -6.50 -0.36
N THR A 276 -7.06 -5.33 0.27
CA THR A 276 -6.36 -5.00 1.53
C THR A 276 -6.68 -6.03 2.62
N ILE A 277 -7.95 -6.38 2.79
CA ILE A 277 -8.38 -7.32 3.84
C ILE A 277 -7.78 -8.70 3.58
N GLU A 278 -7.87 -9.20 2.35
CA GLU A 278 -7.33 -10.52 1.98
C GLU A 278 -5.81 -10.58 2.08
N GLU A 279 -5.10 -9.54 1.65
CA GLU A 279 -3.65 -9.45 1.77
C GLU A 279 -3.22 -9.42 3.24
N LYS A 280 -3.88 -8.59 4.06
CA LYS A 280 -3.60 -8.53 5.51
C LYS A 280 -3.87 -9.87 6.17
N MET A 281 -5.01 -10.49 5.89
CA MET A 281 -5.39 -11.82 6.40
C MET A 281 -4.39 -12.91 6.00
N ASN A 282 -3.82 -12.82 4.80
CA ASN A 282 -2.78 -13.72 4.33
C ASN A 282 -1.40 -13.45 4.95
N SER A 283 -1.11 -12.23 5.36
CA SER A 283 0.19 -11.85 5.92
C SER A 283 0.36 -12.22 7.39
N VAL A 284 -0.74 -12.38 8.15
CA VAL A 284 -0.72 -12.63 9.59
C VAL A 284 -0.93 -14.11 9.92
N THR A 285 -0.42 -14.53 11.08
CA THR A 285 -0.56 -15.90 11.58
C THR A 285 -1.69 -16.06 12.60
N GLU A 286 -2.14 -14.97 13.20
CA GLU A 286 -3.17 -14.96 14.23
C GLU A 286 -3.84 -13.58 14.34
N GLY A 287 -4.93 -13.53 15.09
CA GLY A 287 -5.72 -12.33 15.37
C GLY A 287 -7.14 -12.45 14.81
N THR A 288 -7.93 -11.41 15.05
CA THR A 288 -9.36 -11.41 14.71
C THR A 288 -9.64 -10.36 13.65
N PHE A 289 -10.21 -10.79 12.53
CA PHE A 289 -10.81 -9.93 11.53
C PHE A 289 -12.31 -9.83 11.81
N THR A 290 -12.85 -8.61 11.76
CA THR A 290 -14.29 -8.35 11.83
C THR A 290 -14.70 -7.55 10.61
N ILE A 291 -15.49 -8.14 9.71
CA ILE A 291 -16.08 -7.43 8.56
C ILE A 291 -17.18 -6.51 9.10
N THR A 292 -17.07 -5.21 8.86
CA THR A 292 -17.97 -4.18 9.42
C THR A 292 -18.91 -3.54 8.40
N LYS A 293 -18.61 -3.71 7.10
CA LYS A 293 -19.45 -3.31 5.97
C LYS A 293 -19.16 -4.27 4.84
N ALA A 294 -20.19 -4.73 4.13
CA ALA A 294 -20.07 -5.53 2.92
C ALA A 294 -21.30 -5.27 2.02
N PRO A 295 -21.18 -5.40 0.69
CA PRO A 295 -22.33 -5.39 -0.21
C PRO A 295 -23.13 -6.70 -0.12
N GLU A 296 -24.29 -6.74 -0.78
CA GLU A 296 -25.01 -8.00 -1.04
C GLU A 296 -24.12 -8.97 -1.83
N ASP A 297 -24.33 -10.28 -1.61
CA ASP A 297 -23.59 -11.37 -2.26
C ASP A 297 -22.05 -11.28 -2.10
N PHE A 298 -21.58 -10.62 -1.04
CA PHE A 298 -20.14 -10.44 -0.80
C PHE A 298 -19.43 -11.76 -0.55
N THR A 299 -18.29 -11.93 -1.22
CA THR A 299 -17.41 -13.09 -1.08
C THR A 299 -16.02 -12.68 -0.62
N ILE A 300 -15.40 -13.48 0.24
CA ILE A 300 -14.02 -13.25 0.72
C ILE A 300 -13.26 -14.58 0.85
N ALA A 301 -11.95 -14.54 0.66
CA ALA A 301 -11.08 -15.69 0.90
C ALA A 301 -11.20 -16.21 2.35
N ALA A 302 -11.05 -17.53 2.52
CA ALA A 302 -11.04 -18.14 3.84
C ALA A 302 -9.75 -17.76 4.61
N PRO A 303 -9.84 -17.46 5.91
CA PRO A 303 -8.67 -17.18 6.73
C PRO A 303 -7.76 -18.41 6.85
N LYS A 304 -6.46 -18.16 7.06
CA LYS A 304 -5.50 -19.22 7.43
C LYS A 304 -5.77 -19.75 8.84
N ASP A 305 -5.32 -20.96 9.12
CA ASP A 305 -5.40 -21.54 10.46
C ASP A 305 -4.76 -20.60 11.49
N GLY A 306 -5.46 -20.37 12.60
CA GLY A 306 -5.04 -19.42 13.65
C GLY A 306 -5.62 -18.01 13.51
N VAL A 307 -6.19 -17.66 12.35
CA VAL A 307 -6.87 -16.37 12.13
C VAL A 307 -8.37 -16.54 12.27
N THR A 308 -8.99 -15.71 13.11
CA THR A 308 -10.44 -15.65 13.29
C THR A 308 -11.05 -14.65 12.32
N LEU A 309 -12.19 -15.01 11.70
CA LEU A 309 -13.00 -14.10 10.88
C LEU A 309 -14.43 -14.05 11.43
N VAL A 310 -14.89 -12.85 11.76
CA VAL A 310 -16.25 -12.55 12.25
C VAL A 310 -16.95 -11.65 11.24
N ASN A 311 -18.24 -11.92 11.00
CA ASN A 311 -19.09 -11.07 10.17
C ASN A 311 -19.98 -10.19 11.06
N GLU A 312 -19.80 -8.87 10.98
CA GLU A 312 -20.65 -7.84 11.60
C GLU A 312 -21.10 -6.81 10.55
N SER A 313 -21.21 -7.23 9.28
CA SER A 313 -21.51 -6.34 8.15
C SER A 313 -22.99 -5.93 8.07
N GLY A 314 -23.86 -6.59 8.83
CA GLY A 314 -25.32 -6.47 8.72
C GLY A 314 -25.96 -7.39 7.67
N LEU A 315 -25.16 -8.09 6.86
CA LEU A 315 -25.60 -9.02 5.81
C LEU A 315 -24.95 -10.39 5.99
N ASP A 316 -25.44 -11.40 5.28
CA ASP A 316 -24.73 -12.68 5.14
C ASP A 316 -23.55 -12.51 4.18
N ILE A 317 -22.41 -13.13 4.49
CA ILE A 317 -21.24 -13.16 3.60
C ILE A 317 -20.87 -14.61 3.26
N VAL A 318 -20.17 -14.81 2.14
CA VAL A 318 -19.65 -16.11 1.74
C VAL A 318 -18.13 -16.13 1.90
N VAL A 319 -17.63 -17.09 2.68
CA VAL A 319 -16.20 -17.27 2.94
C VAL A 319 -15.68 -18.51 2.22
N GLY A 320 -14.59 -18.37 1.49
CA GLY A 320 -13.99 -19.45 0.70
C GLY A 320 -14.49 -19.50 -0.74
N SER A 321 -14.24 -20.61 -1.43
CA SER A 321 -14.60 -20.79 -2.84
C SER A 321 -15.02 -22.23 -3.14
N GLY A 322 -15.82 -22.41 -4.18
CA GLY A 322 -16.25 -23.73 -4.63
C GLY A 322 -17.05 -24.49 -3.57
N ALA A 323 -16.84 -25.82 -3.49
CA ALA A 323 -17.57 -26.69 -2.55
C ALA A 323 -17.24 -26.43 -1.07
N GLU A 324 -16.17 -25.67 -0.78
CA GLU A 324 -15.74 -25.34 0.59
C GLU A 324 -16.28 -23.98 1.06
N SER A 325 -17.10 -23.30 0.24
CA SER A 325 -17.67 -22.01 0.63
C SER A 325 -18.64 -22.15 1.80
N VAL A 326 -18.53 -21.26 2.78
CA VAL A 326 -19.40 -21.20 3.96
C VAL A 326 -20.14 -19.89 4.00
N VAL A 327 -21.46 -19.94 4.17
CA VAL A 327 -22.26 -18.75 4.47
C VAL A 327 -22.09 -18.41 5.95
N VAL A 328 -21.60 -17.21 6.23
CA VAL A 328 -21.41 -16.69 7.59
C VAL A 328 -22.40 -15.57 7.80
N GLY A 329 -23.42 -15.83 8.63
CA GLY A 329 -24.43 -14.83 8.93
C GLY A 329 -23.93 -13.68 9.81
N ASN A 330 -24.68 -12.58 9.86
CA ASN A 330 -24.33 -11.45 10.72
C ASN A 330 -24.24 -11.86 12.20
N GLY A 331 -23.22 -11.38 12.90
CA GLY A 331 -22.88 -11.71 14.29
C GLY A 331 -22.28 -13.12 14.46
N LYS A 332 -21.81 -13.76 13.39
CA LYS A 332 -21.25 -15.12 13.42
C LYS A 332 -19.77 -15.13 13.05
N GLU A 333 -19.07 -16.07 13.65
CA GLU A 333 -17.69 -16.42 13.32
C GLU A 333 -17.67 -17.50 12.23
N TYR A 334 -16.76 -17.36 11.27
CA TYR A 334 -16.47 -18.40 10.29
C TYR A 334 -16.00 -19.67 10.98
N GLN A 335 -16.60 -20.80 10.62
CA GLN A 335 -16.16 -22.13 11.04
C GLN A 335 -15.69 -22.90 9.81
N LYS A 336 -14.43 -23.35 9.82
CA LYS A 336 -13.86 -24.15 8.74
C LYS A 336 -14.66 -25.45 8.61
N PRO A 337 -15.10 -25.84 7.40
CA PRO A 337 -15.76 -27.13 7.18
C PRO A 337 -14.86 -28.28 7.65
N GLU A 338 -15.42 -29.22 8.42
CA GLU A 338 -14.69 -30.45 8.76
C GLU A 338 -14.45 -31.26 7.49
N THR A 339 -13.19 -31.62 7.21
CA THR A 339 -12.89 -32.60 6.18
C THR A 339 -13.52 -33.93 6.60
N PRO A 340 -14.34 -34.59 5.76
CA PRO A 340 -14.91 -35.87 6.10
C PRO A 340 -13.79 -36.85 6.45
N SER A 341 -13.74 -37.29 7.71
CA SER A 341 -12.79 -38.32 8.13
C SER A 341 -13.14 -39.60 7.38
N GLN A 342 -12.23 -40.07 6.52
CA GLN A 342 -12.39 -41.34 5.84
C GLN A 342 -12.48 -42.44 6.93
N PRO A 343 -13.56 -43.25 6.98
CA PRO A 343 -13.70 -44.26 8.01
C PRO A 343 -12.56 -45.27 7.85
N THR A 344 -11.64 -45.29 8.80
CA THR A 344 -10.65 -46.37 8.90
C THR A 344 -11.36 -47.62 9.38
N THR A 345 -11.94 -48.38 8.45
CA THR A 345 -12.32 -49.76 8.73
C THR A 345 -11.04 -50.57 8.89
N LYS A 346 -10.61 -50.75 10.15
CA LYS A 346 -9.68 -51.82 10.50
C LYS A 346 -10.39 -53.15 10.23
N PRO A 347 -9.91 -54.02 9.32
CA PRO A 347 -10.50 -55.34 9.15
C PRO A 347 -10.41 -56.11 10.47
N GLY A 348 -11.56 -56.57 10.97
CA GLY A 348 -11.63 -57.46 12.12
C GLY A 348 -11.08 -58.84 11.72
N ASP A 349 -10.07 -59.30 12.46
CA ASP A 349 -9.68 -60.70 12.44
C ASP A 349 -10.77 -61.50 13.15
N GLU A 350 -11.62 -62.18 12.38
CA GLU A 350 -12.32 -63.40 12.81
C GLU A 350 -13.05 -63.99 11.60
N GLN A 351 -12.65 -65.19 11.14
CA GLN A 351 -13.40 -66.41 11.43
C GLN A 351 -12.71 -67.66 10.86
N GLY A 352 -12.44 -68.62 11.75
CA GLY A 352 -12.22 -70.01 11.39
C GLY A 352 -13.54 -70.70 11.04
N THR A 353 -13.58 -71.22 9.83
CA THR A 353 -14.35 -72.33 9.24
C THR A 353 -15.34 -73.14 10.10
N THR A 354 -16.55 -73.33 9.57
CA THR A 354 -17.29 -74.60 9.25
C THR A 354 -18.70 -74.16 8.80
N GLY A 355 -19.43 -74.72 7.82
CA GLY A 355 -19.37 -75.98 7.10
C GLY A 355 -20.79 -76.60 7.08
N THR A 356 -21.53 -76.40 5.98
CA THR A 356 -22.44 -77.37 5.31
C THR A 356 -23.98 -77.37 5.59
N GLU A 357 -24.71 -77.13 4.47
CA GLU A 357 -26.01 -77.68 3.96
C GLU A 357 -27.41 -77.36 4.55
N ALA A 358 -28.26 -76.70 3.72
CA ALA A 358 -29.39 -77.29 2.94
C ALA A 358 -30.72 -76.47 2.91
N SER A 359 -31.16 -76.17 1.67
CA SER A 359 -32.53 -76.19 1.12
C SER A 359 -33.62 -75.18 1.55
N GLY A 360 -34.14 -74.42 0.55
CA GLY A 360 -35.58 -74.14 0.42
C GLY A 360 -36.01 -72.71 0.03
N ASN A 361 -36.40 -72.52 -1.25
CA ASN A 361 -37.29 -71.50 -1.88
C ASN A 361 -38.05 -70.54 -0.94
N SER A 362 -38.33 -69.25 -1.20
CA SER A 362 -38.51 -68.38 -2.40
C SER A 362 -38.77 -66.96 -1.82
N ALA A 363 -38.49 -65.80 -2.42
CA ALA A 363 -38.99 -65.27 -3.68
C ALA A 363 -38.34 -63.90 -4.03
N LYS A 364 -38.25 -63.65 -5.36
CA LYS A 364 -38.31 -62.36 -6.11
C LYS A 364 -37.18 -61.31 -6.02
N THR A 365 -36.27 -61.42 -6.99
CA THR A 365 -35.88 -60.45 -8.05
C THR A 365 -36.03 -58.93 -7.83
N GLY A 366 -34.91 -58.20 -7.96
CA GLY A 366 -34.88 -56.80 -8.40
C GLY A 366 -33.57 -56.06 -8.06
N ASP A 367 -32.64 -56.07 -9.01
CA ASP A 367 -31.46 -55.19 -9.20
C ASP A 367 -30.12 -55.54 -8.50
N ASP A 368 -29.34 -56.36 -9.22
CA ASP A 368 -27.90 -56.53 -9.08
C ASP A 368 -27.16 -55.47 -9.94
N PHE A 369 -26.34 -54.63 -9.30
CA PHE A 369 -25.18 -54.02 -9.94
C PHE A 369 -23.96 -54.27 -9.07
N ASN A 370 -23.26 -55.37 -9.36
CA ASN A 370 -22.00 -55.73 -8.73
C ASN A 370 -20.87 -55.67 -9.76
N MET A 371 -20.05 -54.62 -9.62
CA MET A 371 -18.59 -54.64 -9.76
C MET A 371 -18.00 -55.42 -10.94
N ALA A 372 -18.20 -54.90 -12.16
CA ALA A 372 -17.41 -55.25 -13.33
C ALA A 372 -17.08 -53.98 -14.16
N ALA A 373 -16.36 -53.03 -13.57
CA ALA A 373 -15.80 -51.87 -14.30
C ALA A 373 -14.65 -51.17 -13.54
N VAL A 374 -13.78 -51.92 -12.87
CA VAL A 374 -12.47 -51.41 -12.43
C VAL A 374 -11.42 -52.41 -12.92
N ILE A 375 -10.29 -51.89 -13.43
CA ILE A 375 -9.26 -52.51 -14.31
C ILE A 375 -9.59 -52.20 -15.78
N ALA A 376 -8.81 -51.45 -16.57
CA ALA A 376 -7.49 -50.83 -16.47
C ALA A 376 -7.48 -49.64 -17.46
N ILE A 377 -6.53 -48.71 -17.41
CA ILE A 377 -5.45 -48.64 -18.42
C ILE A 377 -4.45 -47.52 -18.08
N MET A 378 -3.17 -47.92 -18.07
CA MET A 378 -1.91 -47.19 -18.39
C MET A 378 -1.52 -45.94 -17.58
N GLY A 379 -0.29 -45.75 -17.09
CA GLY A 379 0.99 -46.33 -17.49
C GLY A 379 1.89 -45.26 -18.13
N ILE A 380 2.77 -44.67 -17.31
CA ILE A 380 4.14 -44.16 -17.59
C ILE A 380 4.37 -43.26 -18.82
N ALA A 381 4.83 -42.01 -18.57
CA ALA A 381 6.01 -41.45 -19.23
C ALA A 381 6.54 -40.22 -18.48
N ALA A 382 7.70 -40.37 -17.85
CA ALA A 382 8.58 -39.27 -17.48
C ALA A 382 9.46 -38.89 -18.68
N VAL A 383 9.62 -37.60 -18.98
CA VAL A 383 10.82 -37.09 -19.66
C VAL A 383 11.18 -35.74 -19.05
N ALA A 384 12.37 -35.70 -18.47
CA ALA A 384 13.09 -34.49 -18.07
C ALA A 384 13.74 -33.82 -19.29
N ALA A 385 13.82 -32.49 -19.30
CA ALA A 385 14.91 -31.77 -19.96
C ALA A 385 15.09 -30.38 -19.34
N ALA A 386 16.13 -30.27 -18.52
CA ALA A 386 16.82 -29.01 -18.24
C ALA A 386 17.60 -28.54 -19.50
N GLY A 387 17.82 -27.24 -19.66
CA GLY A 387 18.81 -26.75 -20.64
C GLY A 387 18.62 -25.33 -21.17
N THR A 388 18.93 -24.35 -20.34
CA THR A 388 19.72 -23.13 -20.63
C THR A 388 19.90 -22.54 -22.05
N ILE A 389 19.48 -21.26 -22.16
CA ILE A 389 20.19 -20.03 -22.64
C ILE A 389 20.67 -19.89 -24.12
N VAL A 390 20.45 -18.68 -24.67
CA VAL A 390 21.38 -17.80 -25.45
C VAL A 390 20.92 -17.41 -26.87
N TYR A 391 20.57 -16.12 -27.02
CA TYR A 391 21.03 -15.10 -28.00
C TYR A 391 20.97 -15.37 -29.53
N GLY A 392 20.44 -14.39 -30.28
CA GLY A 392 20.66 -14.32 -31.73
C GLY A 392 19.98 -13.17 -32.46
N ARG A 393 20.69 -12.04 -32.58
CA ARG A 393 20.40 -10.84 -33.39
C ARG A 393 20.04 -11.07 -34.88
N ARG A 394 19.23 -10.11 -35.39
CA ARG A 394 19.20 -9.49 -36.76
C ARG A 394 18.84 -10.39 -37.98
N LYS A 395 17.83 -9.96 -38.76
CA LYS A 395 18.01 -9.10 -39.97
C LYS A 395 16.66 -8.63 -40.57
N ARG A 396 16.71 -7.45 -41.21
CA ARG A 396 15.69 -6.74 -42.00
C ARG A 396 15.23 -7.49 -43.28
N SER A 397 13.98 -7.25 -43.69
CA SER A 397 13.42 -6.97 -45.05
C SER A 397 11.90 -7.16 -44.91
N ASN A 398 10.96 -6.29 -45.30
CA ASN A 398 10.91 -5.17 -46.23
C ASN A 398 10.22 -3.97 -45.58
#